data_AF-A0AAW0BMV5-F1
#
_entry.id   AF-A0AAW0BMV5-F1
#
_cell.length_a   1.000
_cell.length_b   1.000
_cell.length_c   1.000
_cell.angle_alpha   90.00
_cell.angle_beta   90.00
_cell.angle_gamma   90.00
#
_symmetry.space_group_name_H-M   'P 1'
#
loop_
_entity.id
_entity.type
_entity.pdbx_description
1 polymer ?
#
loop_
_entity_poly.entity_id
_entity_poly.type
_entity_poly.pdbx_seq_one_letter_code
_entity_poly.pdbx_strand_id
1 'polypeptide(L)'
;MSISAQTAPPLVSQQNAPSSSTATSTQAMSPELEQTLSLLSSHRSVLGYMLLSRGHPVSIIRHSGVVFEGEKGKKYAAVIGKIVESVQSGLEEINGGESDGDDVKFLRIRTKRHEIMISPDGKYLLAVLHDPTS
;
A
#
# COMPACT_ATOMS: atom_id res chain seq x y z
N MET A 1 66.63 -13.29 39.22
CA MET A 1 67.12 -13.24 37.83
C MET A 1 66.21 -14.12 36.98
N SER A 2 65.94 -13.69 35.75
CA SER A 2 65.02 -14.30 34.74
C SER A 2 63.57 -13.78 34.74
N ILE A 3 63.50 -12.54 34.26
CA ILE A 3 62.43 -11.92 33.48
C ILE A 3 61.99 -12.80 32.29
N SER A 4 60.69 -12.86 32.01
CA SER A 4 60.16 -13.23 30.69
C SER A 4 59.01 -12.28 30.37
N ALA A 5 59.30 -11.37 29.44
CA ALA A 5 58.34 -10.50 28.79
C ALA A 5 57.69 -11.29 27.64
N GLN A 6 56.37 -11.21 27.52
CA GLN A 6 55.66 -11.66 26.32
C GLN A 6 54.79 -10.50 25.83
N THR A 7 55.24 -9.92 24.72
CA THR A 7 54.55 -8.93 23.89
C THR A 7 53.79 -9.66 22.79
N ALA A 8 52.50 -9.36 22.63
CA ALA A 8 51.69 -9.81 21.51
C ALA A 8 51.15 -8.59 20.71
N PRO A 9 51.05 -8.68 19.38
CA PRO A 9 50.83 -7.54 18.48
C PRO A 9 49.37 -7.03 18.42
N PRO A 10 49.15 -5.79 17.91
CA PRO A 10 47.82 -5.21 17.77
C PRO A 10 47.06 -5.79 16.55
N LEU A 11 45.77 -6.12 16.76
CA LEU A 11 44.84 -6.49 15.70
C LEU A 11 44.35 -5.22 14.99
N VAL A 12 44.76 -5.03 13.74
CA VAL A 12 44.31 -3.93 12.87
C VAL A 12 43.00 -4.33 12.17
N SER A 13 42.05 -3.41 12.20
CA SER A 13 40.83 -3.20 11.41
C SER A 13 40.45 -4.22 10.33
N GLN A 14 39.24 -4.77 10.45
CA GLN A 14 38.46 -5.21 9.30
C GLN A 14 37.30 -4.26 9.02
N GLN A 15 37.20 -3.98 7.74
CA GLN A 15 36.49 -2.94 7.01
C GLN A 15 34.98 -3.21 6.87
N ASN A 16 34.18 -2.16 7.13
CA ASN A 16 33.11 -1.62 6.28
C ASN A 16 32.20 -2.62 5.50
N ALA A 17 30.93 -2.75 5.90
CA ALA A 17 29.76 -2.29 5.11
C ALA A 17 28.42 -2.74 5.75
N PRO A 18 27.42 -1.84 5.90
CA PRO A 18 26.05 -2.23 6.19
C PRO A 18 25.40 -2.74 4.89
N SER A 19 25.18 -4.05 4.79
CA SER A 19 24.32 -4.60 3.74
C SER A 19 22.87 -4.45 4.15
N SER A 20 22.38 -3.21 4.14
CA SER A 20 20.96 -2.89 4.03
C SER A 20 20.49 -3.33 2.63
N SER A 21 20.17 -4.61 2.50
CA SER A 21 19.34 -5.09 1.40
C SER A 21 17.94 -5.26 1.97
N THR A 22 17.22 -4.14 1.99
CA THR A 22 15.75 -4.15 2.05
C THR A 22 15.30 -4.87 0.79
N ALA A 23 15.18 -6.19 0.88
CA ALA A 23 14.48 -6.98 -0.12
C ALA A 23 13.03 -6.49 -0.09
N THR A 24 12.72 -5.53 -0.96
CA THR A 24 11.35 -5.26 -1.36
C THR A 24 10.86 -6.56 -1.97
N SER A 25 10.16 -7.35 -1.17
CA SER A 25 9.46 -8.53 -1.62
C SER A 25 8.52 -8.10 -2.72
N THR A 26 8.95 -8.28 -3.98
CA THR A 26 8.05 -8.26 -5.13
C THR A 26 7.21 -9.51 -4.97
N GLN A 27 6.20 -9.42 -4.11
CA GLN A 27 5.23 -10.47 -3.89
C GLN A 27 4.59 -10.70 -5.25
N ALA A 28 4.87 -11.85 -5.86
CA ALA A 28 4.34 -12.20 -7.18
C ALA A 28 2.81 -12.08 -7.10
N MET A 29 2.27 -11.06 -7.78
CA MET A 29 0.84 -10.81 -7.79
C MET A 29 0.15 -11.95 -8.53
N SER A 30 -1.05 -12.35 -8.09
CA SER A 30 -1.76 -13.45 -8.75
C SER A 30 -2.12 -13.05 -10.19
N PRO A 31 -2.06 -14.00 -11.15
CA PRO A 31 -2.38 -13.73 -12.55
C PRO A 31 -3.80 -13.17 -12.73
N GLU A 32 -4.75 -13.59 -11.89
CA GLU A 32 -6.13 -13.10 -11.88
C GLU A 32 -6.22 -11.59 -11.55
N LEU A 33 -5.37 -11.11 -10.63
CA LEU A 33 -5.32 -9.69 -10.28
C LEU A 33 -4.77 -8.89 -11.45
N GLU A 34 -3.70 -9.36 -12.11
CA GLU A 34 -3.14 -8.68 -13.28
C GLU A 34 -4.14 -8.59 -14.44
N GLN A 35 -4.90 -9.66 -14.68
CA GLN A 35 -5.99 -9.66 -15.66
C GLN A 35 -7.06 -8.62 -15.31
N THR A 36 -7.46 -8.55 -14.04
CA THR A 36 -8.45 -7.57 -13.56
C THR A 36 -7.94 -6.14 -13.74
N LEU A 37 -6.68 -5.86 -13.39
CA LEU A 37 -6.07 -4.55 -13.56
C LEU A 37 -5.95 -4.15 -15.04
N SER A 38 -5.66 -5.12 -15.92
CA SER A 38 -5.63 -4.92 -17.37
C SER A 38 -7.03 -4.57 -17.91
N LEU A 39 -8.06 -5.31 -17.48
CA LEU A 39 -9.45 -5.05 -17.85
C LEU A 39 -9.89 -3.64 -17.41
N LEU A 40 -9.61 -3.26 -16.15
CA LEU A 40 -9.91 -1.94 -15.64
C LEU A 40 -9.24 -0.85 -16.47
N SER A 41 -7.95 -1.00 -16.78
CA SER A 41 -7.22 0.00 -17.57
C SER A 41 -7.67 0.10 -19.03
N SER A 42 -8.30 -0.95 -19.57
CA SER A 42 -8.84 -0.96 -20.94
C SER A 42 -10.21 -0.29 -21.06
N HIS A 43 -10.91 -0.11 -19.94
CA HIS A 43 -12.27 0.41 -19.94
C HIS A 43 -12.27 1.93 -20.09
N ARG A 44 -12.97 2.45 -21.11
CA ARG A 44 -12.97 3.89 -21.48
C ARG A 44 -13.39 4.85 -20.37
N SER A 45 -14.25 4.41 -19.46
CA SER A 45 -14.72 5.23 -18.34
C SER A 45 -13.71 5.28 -17.19
N VAL A 46 -12.69 4.42 -17.19
CA VAL A 46 -11.68 4.32 -16.13
C VAL A 46 -10.55 5.27 -16.45
N LEU A 47 -10.36 6.26 -15.59
CA LEU A 47 -9.27 7.24 -15.67
C LEU A 47 -7.97 6.70 -15.07
N GLY A 48 -8.06 5.71 -14.20
CA GLY A 48 -6.92 5.05 -13.59
C GLY A 48 -7.31 4.11 -12.45
N TYR A 49 -6.33 3.38 -11.94
CA TYR A 49 -6.47 2.56 -10.73
C TYR A 49 -5.26 2.74 -9.81
N MET A 50 -5.44 2.37 -8.56
CA MET A 50 -4.40 2.34 -7.56
C MET A 50 -4.61 1.15 -6.62
N LEU A 51 -3.55 0.37 -6.46
CA LEU A 51 -3.46 -0.78 -5.58
C LEU A 51 -2.60 -0.38 -4.38
N LEU A 52 -3.18 -0.42 -3.19
CA LEU A 52 -2.54 0.00 -1.94
C LEU A 52 -2.38 -1.17 -0.97
N SER A 53 -1.35 -1.11 -0.12
CA SER A 53 -1.23 -2.00 1.04
C SER A 53 -2.23 -1.63 2.13
N ARG A 54 -2.58 -2.60 2.98
CA ARG A 54 -3.43 -2.41 4.18
C ARG A 54 -2.68 -1.85 5.40
N GLY A 55 -1.35 -1.68 5.32
CA GLY A 55 -0.53 -1.22 6.43
C GLY A 55 -0.76 0.27 6.75
N HIS A 56 -0.33 0.70 7.94
CA HIS A 56 -0.29 2.10 8.33
C HIS A 56 1.17 2.56 8.47
N PRO A 57 1.66 3.50 7.63
CA PRO A 57 0.93 4.17 6.55
C PRO A 57 0.70 3.28 5.31
N VAL A 58 -0.38 3.55 4.57
CA VAL A 58 -0.68 2.86 3.31
C VAL A 58 0.39 3.16 2.28
N SER A 59 0.83 2.13 1.57
CA SER A 59 1.86 2.23 0.53
C SER A 59 1.29 1.84 -0.82
N ILE A 60 1.72 2.53 -1.88
CA ILE A 60 1.28 2.22 -3.24
C ILE A 60 2.05 1.00 -3.72
N ILE A 61 1.33 -0.09 -4.02
CA ILE A 61 1.86 -1.31 -4.61
C ILE A 61 1.95 -1.13 -6.13
N ARG A 62 0.89 -0.59 -6.73
CA ARG A 62 0.81 -0.34 -8.17
C ARG A 62 -0.20 0.77 -8.45
N HIS A 63 -0.02 1.49 -9.55
CA HIS A 63 -1.02 2.43 -10.04
C HIS A 63 -0.95 2.50 -11.57
N SER A 64 -2.04 2.97 -12.18
CA SER A 64 -2.12 3.31 -13.59
C SER A 64 -2.95 4.58 -13.76
N GLY A 65 -2.62 5.40 -14.75
CA GLY A 65 -3.29 6.65 -15.06
C GLY A 65 -2.57 7.87 -14.53
N VAL A 66 -2.52 8.92 -15.36
CA VAL A 66 -1.80 10.19 -15.11
C VAL A 66 -2.23 10.91 -13.83
N VAL A 67 -3.46 10.64 -13.35
CA VAL A 67 -3.99 11.25 -12.12
C VAL A 67 -3.24 10.78 -10.88
N PHE A 68 -2.67 9.57 -10.92
CA PHE A 68 -1.98 8.94 -9.81
C PHE A 68 -0.46 9.04 -9.87
N GLU A 69 0.11 9.81 -10.80
CA GLU A 69 1.56 9.99 -10.89
C GLU A 69 2.11 10.98 -9.87
N GLY A 70 3.37 10.76 -9.46
CA GLY A 70 4.13 11.65 -8.59
C GLY A 70 3.48 11.91 -7.22
N GLU A 71 3.48 13.17 -6.79
CA GLU A 71 2.95 13.55 -5.47
C GLU A 71 1.43 13.44 -5.37
N LYS A 72 0.70 13.53 -6.49
CA LYS A 72 -0.76 13.40 -6.51
C LYS A 72 -1.19 12.00 -6.11
N GLY A 73 -0.54 10.97 -6.66
CA GLY A 73 -0.77 9.57 -6.27
C GLY A 73 -0.58 9.34 -4.78
N LYS A 74 0.52 9.86 -4.21
CA LYS A 74 0.80 9.76 -2.76
C LYS A 74 -0.29 10.41 -1.91
N LYS A 75 -0.78 11.59 -2.32
CA LYS A 75 -1.89 12.27 -1.63
C LYS A 75 -3.18 11.46 -1.72
N TYR A 76 -3.51 10.93 -2.90
CA TYR A 76 -4.67 10.06 -3.08
C TYR A 76 -4.59 8.82 -2.19
N ALA A 77 -3.44 8.13 -2.17
CA ALA A 77 -3.22 6.95 -1.35
C ALA A 77 -3.47 7.26 0.13
N ALA A 78 -2.84 8.31 0.66
CA ALA A 78 -3.00 8.71 2.05
C ALA A 78 -4.45 9.05 2.42
N VAL A 79 -5.18 9.76 1.54
CA VAL A 79 -6.59 10.10 1.77
C VAL A 79 -7.48 8.86 1.72
N ILE A 80 -7.27 7.98 0.73
CA ILE A 80 -8.04 6.73 0.60
C ILE A 80 -7.86 5.84 1.83
N GLY A 81 -6.63 5.69 2.32
CA GLY A 81 -6.36 4.96 3.56
C GLY A 81 -7.16 5.51 4.73
N LYS A 82 -7.11 6.84 4.94
CA LYS A 82 -7.87 7.50 6.02
C LYS A 82 -9.38 7.34 5.90
N ILE A 83 -9.93 7.41 4.68
CA ILE A 83 -11.37 7.22 4.45
C ILE A 83 -11.78 5.80 4.86
N VAL A 84 -11.04 4.78 4.41
CA VAL A 84 -11.34 3.39 4.75
C VAL A 84 -11.23 3.15 6.25
N GLU A 85 -10.17 3.66 6.88
CA GLU A 85 -9.97 3.59 8.33
C GLU A 85 -11.11 4.27 9.11
N SER A 86 -11.52 5.47 8.69
CA SER A 86 -12.60 6.21 9.36
C SER A 86 -13.95 5.49 9.25
N VAL A 87 -14.23 4.88 8.10
CA VAL A 87 -15.47 4.11 7.92
C VAL A 87 -15.42 2.80 8.71
N GLN A 88 -14.27 2.13 8.78
CA GLN A 88 -14.09 0.93 9.62
C GLN A 88 -14.30 1.25 11.10
N SER A 89 -13.66 2.30 11.62
CA SER A 89 -13.84 2.76 13.01
C SER A 89 -15.31 3.10 13.31
N GLY A 90 -15.98 3.82 12.40
CA GLY A 90 -17.40 4.17 12.58
C GLY A 90 -18.31 2.94 12.61
N LEU A 91 -17.98 1.89 11.85
CA LEU A 91 -18.74 0.64 11.84
C LEU A 91 -18.54 -0.16 13.12
N GLU A 92 -17.31 -0.21 13.64
CA GLU A 92 -16.99 -0.82 14.94
C GLU A 92 -17.72 -0.13 16.10
N GLU A 93 -17.78 1.21 16.08
CA GLU A 93 -18.52 2.00 17.08
C GLU A 93 -20.03 1.70 17.07
N ILE A 94 -20.62 1.50 15.89
CA ILE A 94 -22.06 1.19 15.73
C ILE A 94 -22.35 -0.25 16.18
N ASN A 95 -21.47 -1.20 15.86
CA ASN A 95 -21.68 -2.63 16.11
C ASN A 95 -21.46 -3.04 17.58
N GLY A 96 -21.08 -2.11 18.46
CA GLY A 96 -21.05 -2.35 19.90
C GLY A 96 -20.10 -3.47 20.37
N GLY A 97 -19.14 -3.87 19.54
CA GLY A 97 -18.19 -4.94 19.84
C GLY A 97 -18.75 -6.37 19.70
N GLU A 98 -19.88 -6.58 19.04
CA GLU A 98 -20.35 -7.94 18.72
C GLU A 98 -19.41 -8.63 17.73
N SER A 99 -19.11 -9.91 17.96
CA SER A 99 -18.11 -10.68 17.22
C SER A 99 -18.51 -11.00 15.77
N ASP A 100 -19.74 -10.69 15.37
CA ASP A 100 -20.28 -10.84 14.02
C ASP A 100 -20.34 -9.47 13.33
N GLY A 101 -19.22 -8.74 13.43
CA GLY A 101 -19.10 -7.36 12.99
C GLY A 101 -19.27 -7.19 11.48
N ASP A 102 -19.99 -6.14 11.09
CA ASP A 102 -20.09 -5.73 9.69
C ASP A 102 -18.73 -5.21 9.20
N ASP A 103 -18.39 -5.58 7.97
CA ASP A 103 -17.10 -5.29 7.35
C ASP A 103 -17.31 -4.43 6.11
N VAL A 104 -16.43 -3.44 5.96
CA VAL A 104 -16.42 -2.62 4.75
C VAL A 104 -16.00 -3.45 3.53
N LYS A 105 -16.96 -3.80 2.67
CA LYS A 105 -16.69 -4.53 1.40
C LYS A 105 -16.52 -3.61 0.19
N PHE A 106 -17.21 -2.47 0.16
CA PHE A 106 -17.18 -1.59 -1.01
C PHE A 106 -17.61 -0.15 -0.68
N LEU A 107 -16.85 0.82 -1.16
CA LEU A 107 -17.15 2.25 -1.07
C LEU A 107 -17.22 2.86 -2.47
N ARG A 108 -18.23 3.70 -2.71
CA ARG A 108 -18.32 4.51 -3.93
C ARG A 108 -18.56 5.97 -3.58
N ILE A 109 -17.66 6.83 -4.03
CA ILE A 109 -17.69 8.27 -3.79
C ILE A 109 -17.79 8.97 -5.14
N ARG A 110 -18.95 9.55 -5.43
CA ARG A 110 -19.16 10.32 -6.66
C ARG A 110 -19.05 11.81 -6.35
N THR A 111 -18.18 12.48 -7.08
CA THR A 111 -18.01 13.92 -7.05
C THR A 111 -18.39 14.50 -8.41
N LYS A 112 -18.44 15.83 -8.51
CA LYS A 112 -18.71 16.51 -9.79
C LYS A 112 -17.69 16.17 -10.89
N ARG A 113 -16.46 15.84 -10.53
CA ARG A 113 -15.34 15.66 -11.48
C ARG A 113 -14.84 14.22 -11.58
N HIS A 114 -15.10 13.42 -10.55
CA HIS A 114 -14.56 12.07 -10.44
C HIS A 114 -15.53 11.16 -9.71
N GLU A 115 -15.57 9.89 -10.08
CA GLU A 115 -16.14 8.82 -9.28
C GLU A 115 -15.02 7.89 -8.81
N ILE A 116 -14.96 7.62 -7.51
CA ILE A 116 -13.94 6.77 -6.90
C ILE A 116 -14.63 5.54 -6.31
N MET A 117 -14.23 4.36 -6.77
CA MET A 117 -14.66 3.07 -6.26
C MET A 117 -13.52 2.46 -5.47
N ILE A 118 -13.74 2.14 -4.19
CA ILE A 118 -12.74 1.55 -3.29
C ILE A 118 -13.28 0.19 -2.87
N SER A 119 -12.51 -0.86 -3.15
CA SER A 119 -12.80 -2.24 -2.74
C SER A 119 -11.68 -2.70 -1.80
N PRO A 120 -11.94 -2.74 -0.48
CA PRO A 120 -11.03 -3.39 0.45
C PRO A 120 -11.05 -4.91 0.24
N ASP A 121 -9.88 -5.48 -0.01
CA ASP A 121 -9.66 -6.93 -0.01
C ASP A 121 -8.82 -7.31 1.22
N GLY A 122 -8.82 -8.60 1.59
CA GLY A 122 -8.03 -9.10 2.72
C GLY A 122 -6.53 -8.81 2.58
N LYS A 123 -6.03 -8.62 1.34
CA LYS A 123 -4.60 -8.41 1.07
C LYS A 123 -4.23 -6.98 0.68
N TYR A 124 -5.14 -6.23 0.08
CA TYR A 124 -4.88 -4.92 -0.51
C TYR A 124 -6.13 -4.04 -0.52
N LEU A 125 -5.96 -2.75 -0.78
CA LEU A 125 -7.08 -1.86 -1.13
C LEU A 125 -6.98 -1.53 -2.62
N LEU A 126 -8.04 -1.85 -3.38
CA LEU A 126 -8.15 -1.46 -4.78
C LEU A 126 -9.00 -0.20 -4.89
N ALA A 127 -8.42 0.88 -5.42
CA ALA A 127 -9.14 2.09 -5.75
C ALA A 127 -9.17 2.29 -7.27
N VAL A 128 -10.34 2.55 -7.83
CA VAL A 128 -10.53 2.82 -9.26
C VAL A 128 -11.16 4.19 -9.43
N LEU A 129 -10.57 5.00 -10.32
CA LEU A 129 -11.06 6.32 -10.67
C LEU A 129 -11.81 6.26 -11.99
N HIS A 130 -13.05 6.70 -11.99
CA HIS A 130 -13.92 6.77 -13.15
C HIS A 130 -14.26 8.22 -13.50
N ASP A 131 -14.55 8.42 -14.78
CA ASP A 131 -15.24 9.61 -15.27
C ASP A 131 -16.70 9.57 -14.80
N PRO A 132 -17.18 10.56 -14.02
CA PRO A 132 -18.55 10.58 -13.51
C PRO A 132 -19.59 10.90 -14.59
N THR A 133 -19.18 11.19 -15.82
CA THR A 133 -20.06 11.54 -16.96
C THR A 133 -20.17 10.46 -18.04
N SER A 134 -19.39 9.38 -17.92
CA SER A 134 -19.47 8.20 -18.81
C SER A 134 -20.66 7.30 -18.50
#